data_AF-A0A497AY95-F1
#
_entry.id   AF-A0A497AY95-F1
#
_cell.length_a   1.000
_cell.length_b   1.000
_cell.length_c   1.000
_cell.angle_alpha   90.00
_cell.angle_beta   90.00
_cell.angle_gamma   90.00
#
_symmetry.space_group_name_H-M   'P 1'
#
loop_
_entity.id
_entity.type
_entity.pdbx_description
1 polymer ?
#
loop_
_entity_poly.entity_id
_entity_poly.type
_entity_poly.pdbx_seq_one_letter_code
_entity_poly.pdbx_strand_id
1 'polypeptide(L)'
;PDLLRKFFHSQATFNWAKVNDPELDAWLEEAARASDHTQRAVLYSSVQQRVMEQALIIPIRDYVNLNGVSNHVEGLRFDGRGWFPWLIDVTVKAQ
;
A
#
# COMPACT_ATOMS: atom_id res chain seq x y z
N PRO A 1 -3.40 -7.69 0.69
CA PRO A 1 -2.65 -6.91 1.71
C PRO A 1 -3.57 -5.90 2.36
N ASP A 2 -3.60 -5.85 3.69
CA ASP A 2 -4.53 -5.05 4.48
C ASP A 2 -3.85 -3.75 4.97
N LEU A 3 -3.64 -2.81 4.04
CA LEU A 3 -2.92 -1.56 4.31
C LEU A 3 -3.77 -0.59 5.12
N LEU A 4 -5.05 -0.44 4.76
CA LEU A 4 -5.95 0.56 5.36
C LEU A 4 -6.13 0.34 6.87
N ARG A 5 -6.24 -0.91 7.32
CA ARG A 5 -6.37 -1.21 8.76
C ARG A 5 -5.18 -0.71 9.58
N LYS A 6 -3.96 -0.69 9.01
CA LYS A 6 -2.76 -0.22 9.72
C LYS A 6 -2.76 1.29 10.01
N PHE A 7 -3.55 2.07 9.27
CA PHE A 7 -3.60 3.53 9.37
C PHE A 7 -4.91 4.07 9.93
N PHE A 8 -6.03 3.37 9.71
CA PHE A 8 -7.37 3.91 10.01
C PHE A 8 -8.14 3.14 11.08
N HIS A 9 -7.67 1.96 11.49
CA HIS A 9 -8.29 1.27 12.63
C HIS A 9 -7.94 1.98 13.94
N SER A 10 -8.89 2.07 14.87
CA SER A 10 -8.74 2.81 16.13
C SER A 10 -7.49 2.41 16.93
N GLN A 11 -7.24 1.10 17.02
CA GLN A 11 -6.09 0.50 17.72
C GLN A 11 -4.81 0.38 16.87
N ALA A 12 -4.75 0.96 15.68
CA ALA A 12 -3.58 0.80 14.82
C ALA A 12 -2.39 1.66 15.25
N THR A 13 -1.19 1.11 15.14
CA THR A 13 0.06 1.82 15.49
C THR A 13 0.30 3.07 14.64
N PHE A 14 -0.16 3.09 13.38
CA PHE A 14 0.00 4.25 12.49
C PHE A 14 -1.29 5.08 12.37
N ASN A 15 -2.17 5.01 13.38
CA ASN A 15 -3.35 5.86 13.49
C ASN A 15 -2.98 7.29 13.88
N TRP A 16 -2.28 8.00 13.00
CA TRP A 16 -1.84 9.38 13.23
C TRP A 16 -2.97 10.39 13.17
N ALA A 17 -4.04 10.06 12.45
CA ALA A 17 -5.27 10.84 12.41
C ALA A 17 -6.12 10.67 13.68
N LYS A 18 -5.73 9.79 14.62
CA LYS A 18 -6.45 9.48 15.87
C LYS A 18 -7.90 9.07 15.62
N VAL A 19 -8.13 8.33 14.54
CA VAL A 19 -9.42 7.78 14.16
C VAL A 19 -9.98 6.94 15.30
N ASN A 20 -11.25 7.13 15.62
CA ASN A 20 -11.99 6.32 16.58
C ASN A 20 -13.43 6.19 16.08
N ASP A 21 -13.60 5.32 15.08
CA ASP A 21 -14.88 5.09 14.39
C ASP A 21 -15.19 3.58 14.43
N PRO A 22 -16.10 3.13 15.30
CA PRO A 22 -16.42 1.71 15.46
C PRO A 22 -16.99 1.04 14.21
N GLU A 23 -17.68 1.80 13.35
CA GLU A 23 -18.23 1.28 12.10
C GLU A 23 -17.11 1.02 11.09
N LEU A 24 -16.16 1.97 11.01
CA LEU A 24 -14.96 1.80 10.19
C LEU A 24 -14.10 0.62 10.66
N ASP A 25 -13.93 0.45 11.98
CA ASP A 25 -13.22 -0.69 12.57
C ASP A 25 -13.89 -2.01 12.17
N ALA A 26 -15.23 -2.10 12.27
CA ALA A 26 -15.98 -3.29 11.90
C ALA A 26 -15.79 -3.67 10.42
N TRP A 27 -15.85 -2.70 9.49
CA TRP A 27 -15.60 -2.96 8.07
C TRP A 27 -14.17 -3.45 7.81
N LEU A 28 -13.17 -2.87 8.48
CA LEU A 28 -11.77 -3.28 8.35
C LEU A 28 -11.54 -4.71 8.87
N GLU A 29 -12.17 -5.07 10.00
CA GLU A 29 -12.11 -6.41 10.57
C GLU A 29 -12.87 -7.46 9.74
N GLU A 30 -14.01 -7.10 9.16
CA GLU A 30 -14.75 -7.97 8.24
C GLU A 30 -13.96 -8.20 6.96
N ALA A 31 -13.41 -7.13 6.35
CA ALA A 31 -12.63 -7.22 5.12
C ALA A 31 -11.39 -8.10 5.30
N ALA A 32 -10.74 -8.04 6.46
CA ALA A 32 -9.60 -8.88 6.79
C ALA A 32 -9.96 -10.36 6.93
N ARG A 33 -11.20 -10.68 7.32
CA ARG A 33 -11.71 -12.05 7.46
C ARG A 33 -12.35 -12.59 6.18
N ALA A 34 -12.77 -11.72 5.26
CA ALA A 34 -13.44 -12.10 4.02
C ALA A 34 -12.51 -12.90 3.09
N SER A 35 -12.92 -14.12 2.76
CA SER A 35 -12.27 -14.98 1.76
C SER A 35 -12.66 -14.60 0.33
N ASP A 36 -13.92 -14.19 0.12
CA ASP A 36 -14.42 -13.75 -1.18
C ASP A 36 -13.80 -12.41 -1.59
N HIS A 37 -13.26 -12.38 -2.81
CA HIS A 37 -12.57 -11.21 -3.33
C HIS A 37 -13.52 -10.05 -3.62
N THR A 38 -14.75 -10.33 -4.07
CA THR A 38 -15.75 -9.31 -4.39
C THR A 38 -16.26 -8.63 -3.13
N GLN A 39 -16.63 -9.40 -2.11
CA GLN A 39 -17.04 -8.90 -0.81
C GLN A 39 -15.93 -8.04 -0.19
N ARG A 40 -14.68 -8.53 -0.22
CA ARG A 40 -13.53 -7.79 0.31
C ARG A 40 -13.30 -6.46 -0.42
N ALA A 41 -13.49 -6.44 -1.75
CA ALA A 41 -13.37 -5.21 -2.53
C ALA A 41 -14.45 -4.18 -2.14
N VAL A 42 -15.71 -4.62 -1.98
CA VAL A 42 -16.82 -3.74 -1.55
C VAL A 42 -16.53 -3.12 -0.19
N LEU A 43 -16.11 -3.92 0.80
CA LEU A 43 -15.80 -3.41 2.14
C LEU A 43 -14.67 -2.38 2.13
N TYR A 44 -13.58 -2.63 1.39
CA TYR A 44 -12.49 -1.66 1.28
C TYR A 44 -12.89 -0.40 0.51
N SER A 45 -13.81 -0.48 -0.46
CA SER A 45 -14.36 0.72 -1.10
C SER A 45 -15.15 1.58 -0.12
N SER A 46 -15.97 0.98 0.75
CA SER A 46 -16.69 1.71 1.81
C SER A 46 -15.74 2.39 2.79
N VAL A 47 -14.68 1.68 3.22
CA VAL A 47 -13.61 2.26 4.05
C VAL A 47 -12.97 3.48 3.37
N GLN A 48 -12.62 3.38 2.09
CA GLN A 48 -12.01 4.48 1.35
C GLN A 48 -12.96 5.69 1.25
N GLN A 49 -14.25 5.46 0.99
CA GLN A 49 -15.25 6.53 0.97
C GLN A 49 -15.35 7.24 2.31
N ARG A 50 -15.44 6.50 3.42
CA ARG A 50 -15.49 7.07 4.77
C ARG A 50 -14.26 7.92 5.10
N VAL A 51 -13.07 7.44 4.74
CA VAL A 51 -11.81 8.16 4.90
C VAL A 51 -11.81 9.49 4.13
N MET A 52 -12.37 9.50 2.91
CA MET A 52 -12.50 10.71 2.09
C MET A 52 -13.53 11.69 2.64
N GLU A 53 -14.72 11.20 3.02
CA GLU A 53 -15.81 12.02 3.58
C GLU A 53 -15.40 12.72 4.88
N GLN A 54 -14.64 12.04 5.73
CA GLN A 54 -14.15 12.59 6.99
C GLN A 54 -12.82 13.35 6.85
N ALA A 55 -12.22 13.39 5.66
CA ALA A 55 -10.92 14.02 5.38
C ALA A 55 -9.80 13.56 6.36
N LEU A 56 -9.75 12.27 6.68
CA LEU A 56 -8.81 11.72 7.68
C LEU A 56 -7.34 11.79 7.24
N ILE A 57 -7.11 11.92 5.94
CA ILE A 57 -5.79 12.13 5.35
C ILE A 57 -5.92 12.97 4.08
N ILE A 58 -4.91 13.79 3.80
CA ILE A 58 -4.77 14.49 2.52
C ILE A 58 -3.76 13.70 1.67
N PRO A 59 -4.19 12.93 0.66
CA PRO A 59 -3.27 12.24 -0.23
C PRO A 59 -2.52 13.26 -1.08
N ILE A 60 -1.19 13.32 -0.93
CA ILE A 60 -0.35 14.30 -1.63
C ILE A 60 0.18 13.75 -2.95
N ARG A 61 0.67 12.51 -2.96
CA ARG A 61 1.26 11.88 -4.15
C ARG A 61 1.33 10.37 -4.02
N ASP A 62 1.38 9.72 -5.18
CA ASP A 62 1.93 8.38 -5.32
C ASP A 62 3.41 8.47 -5.77
N TYR A 63 4.24 7.55 -5.31
CA TYR A 63 5.68 7.57 -5.57
C TYR A 63 6.00 6.89 -6.90
N VAL A 64 6.70 7.59 -7.79
CA VAL A 64 7.33 7.00 -8.97
C VAL A 64 8.83 6.94 -8.74
N ASN A 65 9.43 5.76 -8.92
CA ASN A 65 10.88 5.59 -8.83
C ASN A 65 11.53 5.81 -10.20
N LEU A 66 12.31 6.88 -10.32
CA LEU A 66 13.15 7.14 -11.48
C LEU A 66 14.57 6.65 -11.17
N ASN A 67 15.00 5.60 -11.88
CA ASN A 67 16.32 5.00 -11.71
C ASN A 67 17.19 5.24 -12.94
N GLY A 68 18.37 5.84 -12.75
CA GLY A 68 19.41 5.92 -13.78
C GLY A 68 20.30 4.68 -13.72
N VAL A 69 20.56 4.06 -14.86
CA VAL A 69 21.39 2.85 -14.96
C VAL A 69 22.40 2.99 -16.09
N SER A 70 23.64 2.55 -15.86
CA SER A 70 24.67 2.50 -16.91
C SER A 70 24.28 1.50 -17.99
N ASN A 71 24.64 1.77 -19.25
CA ASN A 71 24.48 0.82 -20.35
C ASN A 71 25.34 -0.46 -20.21
N HIS A 72 26.26 -0.50 -19.25
CA HIS A 72 27.06 -1.69 -18.91
C HIS A 72 26.35 -2.64 -17.93
N VAL A 73 25.25 -2.21 -17.32
CA VAL A 73 24.49 -3.01 -16.35
C VAL A 73 23.42 -3.80 -17.10
N GLU A 74 23.42 -5.11 -16.89
CA GLU A 74 22.43 -6.03 -17.46
C GLU A 74 21.70 -6.79 -16.36
N GLY A 75 20.49 -7.24 -16.66
CA GLY A 75 19.69 -8.05 -15.73
C GLY A 75 19.04 -7.29 -14.57
N LEU A 76 19.18 -5.96 -14.49
CA LEU A 76 18.54 -5.16 -13.45
C LEU A 76 17.02 -5.19 -13.58
N ARG A 77 16.35 -5.68 -12.54
CA ARG A 77 14.90 -5.69 -12.39
C ARG A 77 14.53 -5.17 -11.00
N PHE A 78 13.28 -4.76 -10.83
CA PHE A 78 12.73 -4.34 -9.55
C PHE A 78 11.58 -5.25 -9.16
N ASP A 79 11.32 -5.37 -7.86
CA ASP A 79 10.15 -6.08 -7.36
C ASP A 79 8.84 -5.40 -7.79
N GLY A 80 7.69 -6.07 -7.56
CA GLY A 80 6.37 -5.51 -7.92
C GLY A 80 5.98 -4.24 -7.14
N ARG A 81 6.76 -3.84 -6.13
CA ARG A 81 6.62 -2.55 -5.45
C ARG A 81 7.48 -1.46 -6.10
N GLY A 82 8.45 -1.85 -6.92
CA GLY A 82 9.33 -0.98 -7.68
C GLY A 82 10.48 -0.36 -6.87
N TRP A 83 10.66 -0.74 -5.61
CA TRP A 83 11.57 -0.05 -4.67
C TRP A 83 12.90 -0.78 -4.52
N PHE A 84 12.88 -2.10 -4.46
CA PHE A 84 14.09 -2.89 -4.24
C PHE A 84 14.56 -3.54 -5.55
N PRO A 85 15.81 -3.30 -5.96
CA PRO A 85 16.36 -3.99 -7.11
C PRO A 85 16.59 -5.46 -6.78
N TRP A 86 16.27 -6.34 -7.74
CA TRP A 86 16.73 -7.72 -7.71
C TRP A 86 18.15 -7.80 -8.24
N LEU A 87 19.09 -7.96 -7.32
CA LEU A 87 20.52 -7.94 -7.62
C LEU A 87 21.09 -9.29 -8.03
N ILE A 88 20.37 -10.39 -7.79
CA ILE A 88 20.89 -11.75 -8.02
C ILE A 88 21.19 -12.02 -9.50
N ASP A 89 20.48 -11.36 -10.41
CA ASP A 89 20.65 -11.50 -11.87
C ASP A 89 21.45 -10.34 -12.47
N VAL A 90 21.97 -9.42 -11.64
CA VAL A 90 22.65 -8.20 -12.12
C VAL A 90 24.10 -8.47 -12.43
N THR A 91 24.53 -8.09 -13.64
CA THR A 91 25.93 -8.15 -14.05
C THR A 91 26.42 -6.81 -14.59
N VAL A 92 27.72 -6.57 -14.52
CA VAL A 92 28.39 -5.40 -15.10
C VAL A 92 29.42 -5.86 -16.12
N LYS A 93 29.31 -5.39 -17.35
CA LYS A 93 30.32 -5.65 -18.39
C LYS A 93 31.60 -4.86 -18.12
N ALA A 94 32.76 -5.50 -18.27
CA ALA A 94 34.04 -4.81 -18.31
C ALA A 94 34.13 -3.97 -19.60
N GLN A 95 34.83 -2.83 -19.51
CA GLN A 95 35.10 -1.95 -20.65
C GLN A 95 36.02 -2.59 -21.68
#